data_AF-A0A7C5K345-F1
#
_entry.id   AF-A0A7C5K345-F1
#
_cell.length_a   1.000
_cell.length_b   1.000
_cell.length_c   1.000
_cell.angle_alpha   90.00
_cell.angle_beta   90.00
_cell.angle_gamma   90.00
#
_symmetry.space_group_name_H-M   'P 1'
#
loop_
_entity.id
_entity.type
_entity.pdbx_description
1 polymer ?
#
loop_
_entity_poly.entity_id
_entity_poly.type
_entity_poly.pdbx_seq_one_letter_code
_entity_poly.pdbx_strand_id
1 'polypeptide(L)'
;MEGPFGDHTGYYSLPDLYPVFHITCITHRRNPIYHATVVGRPPMEDAYLGKATERIFLPLLRSQFPEIVDMNLPVEGVFHNLAIVSIDKRYPGHARKVMLGLWGLGQMSFTKVVIVVDGDVDVHDMGQVLWAVTTRIDPARDVVLIPNAPTDTLDHASSIPNLGSKMGIDATIKREDEGFMREWPRVLSMREDIKKMVDEKWGSYGL
;
A
#
# COMPACT_ATOMS: atom_id res chain seq x y z
N MET A 1 4.70 27.72 17.72
CA MET A 1 4.55 26.36 18.26
C MET A 1 3.23 25.83 17.76
N GLU A 2 3.28 24.80 16.95
CA GLU A 2 2.11 24.03 16.48
C GLU A 2 1.94 22.81 17.40
N GLY A 3 0.73 22.26 17.47
CA GLY A 3 0.47 21.03 18.23
C GLY A 3 0.31 21.19 19.76
N PRO A 4 0.08 20.07 20.48
CA PRO A 4 -0.08 18.72 19.91
C PRO A 4 -1.41 18.60 19.16
N PHE A 5 -1.43 17.79 18.10
CA PHE A 5 -2.62 17.61 17.27
C PHE A 5 -2.77 16.13 16.87
N GLY A 6 -4.00 15.64 16.77
CA GLY A 6 -4.28 14.26 16.34
C GLY A 6 -4.09 14.11 14.84
N ASP A 7 -3.24 13.18 14.42
CA ASP A 7 -2.86 13.03 13.01
C ASP A 7 -3.48 11.79 12.38
N HIS A 8 -3.42 11.70 11.04
CA HIS A 8 -3.92 10.60 10.22
C HIS A 8 -3.27 9.23 10.55
N THR A 9 -2.16 9.22 11.30
CA THR A 9 -1.57 8.01 11.87
C THR A 9 -2.39 7.43 13.03
N GLY A 10 -3.33 8.19 13.59
CA GLY A 10 -4.11 7.86 14.79
C GLY A 10 -3.44 8.21 16.11
N TYR A 11 -2.33 8.95 16.08
CA TYR A 11 -1.56 9.39 17.24
C TYR A 11 -1.54 10.91 17.34
N TYR A 12 -1.17 11.43 18.52
CA TYR A 12 -0.87 12.85 18.67
C TYR A 12 0.54 13.14 18.18
N SER A 13 0.66 14.05 17.22
CA SER A 13 1.94 14.67 16.87
C SER A 13 2.43 15.53 18.03
N LEU A 14 3.74 15.52 18.24
CA LEU A 14 4.38 16.32 19.28
C LEU A 14 4.39 17.80 18.88
N PRO A 15 4.42 18.74 19.84
CA PRO A 15 4.56 20.15 19.53
C PRO A 15 5.91 20.46 18.89
N ASP A 16 5.92 21.31 17.85
CA ASP A 16 7.14 21.77 17.20
C ASP A 16 7.04 23.22 16.69
N LEU A 17 8.17 23.79 16.28
CA LEU A 17 8.28 25.15 15.75
C LEU A 17 8.03 25.15 14.25
N TYR A 18 6.88 25.71 13.86
CA TYR A 18 6.53 26.00 12.47
C TYR A 18 6.45 27.51 12.21
N PRO A 19 6.55 27.94 10.93
CA PRO A 19 6.34 29.33 10.53
C PRO A 19 4.97 29.86 10.96
N VAL A 20 4.91 31.15 11.32
CA VAL A 20 3.66 31.84 11.64
C VAL A 20 3.09 32.42 10.35
N PHE A 21 1.87 32.03 10.00
CA PHE A 21 1.16 32.61 8.86
C PHE A 21 0.43 33.90 9.28
N HIS A 22 0.89 35.06 8.79
CA HIS A 22 0.30 36.37 9.08
C HIS A 22 -0.76 36.75 8.05
N ILE A 23 -2.04 36.63 8.43
CA ILE A 23 -3.16 36.99 7.57
C ILE A 23 -3.37 38.51 7.59
N THR A 24 -3.28 39.16 6.44
CA THR A 24 -3.49 40.62 6.30
C THR A 24 -4.90 41.00 5.85
N CYS A 25 -5.64 40.09 5.22
CA CYS A 25 -7.01 40.28 4.77
C CYS A 25 -7.73 38.93 4.63
N ILE A 26 -9.03 38.89 4.94
CA ILE A 26 -9.92 37.75 4.71
C ILE A 26 -11.09 38.24 3.86
N THR A 27 -11.39 37.55 2.76
CA THR A 27 -12.56 37.82 1.92
C THR A 27 -13.47 36.59 1.90
N HIS A 28 -14.79 36.79 1.79
CA HIS A 28 -15.75 35.70 1.72
C HIS A 28 -17.05 36.15 1.04
N ARG A 29 -17.87 35.18 0.63
CA ARG A 29 -19.22 35.42 0.08
C ARG A 29 -20.21 35.83 1.18
N ARG A 30 -21.34 36.47 0.83
CA ARG A 30 -22.35 36.99 1.79
C ARG A 30 -22.87 35.95 2.80
N ASN A 31 -23.00 34.69 2.40
CA ASN A 31 -23.34 33.56 3.28
C ASN A 31 -22.23 32.50 3.17
N PRO A 32 -21.14 32.62 3.95
CA PRO A 32 -19.98 31.74 3.80
C PRO A 32 -20.28 30.34 4.34
N ILE A 33 -19.65 29.35 3.72
CA ILE A 33 -19.60 27.97 4.22
C ILE A 33 -18.14 27.74 4.60
N TYR A 34 -17.89 27.35 5.85
CA TYR A 34 -16.57 26.97 6.30
C TYR A 34 -16.37 25.47 6.07
N HIS A 35 -15.64 25.14 5.01
CA HIS A 35 -15.29 23.77 4.68
C HIS A 35 -14.12 23.34 5.56
N ALA A 36 -14.32 22.28 6.35
CA ALA A 36 -13.30 21.72 7.22
C ALA A 36 -13.47 20.20 7.29
N THR A 37 -12.37 19.52 7.60
CA THR A 37 -12.33 18.09 7.84
C THR A 37 -11.60 17.82 9.15
N VAL A 38 -11.68 16.59 9.63
CA VAL A 38 -10.95 16.11 10.80
C VAL A 38 -10.18 14.87 10.40
N VAL A 39 -8.91 14.83 10.77
CA VAL A 39 -8.05 13.67 10.60
C VAL A 39 -7.87 12.95 11.94
N GLY A 40 -7.47 11.69 11.88
CA GLY A 40 -7.30 10.84 13.05
C GLY A 40 -7.03 9.40 12.64
N ARG A 41 -7.32 8.45 13.52
CA ARG A 41 -7.14 7.04 13.21
C ARG A 41 -8.01 6.67 11.98
N PRO A 42 -7.44 6.12 10.90
CA PRO A 42 -8.20 5.78 9.71
C PRO A 42 -9.28 4.72 10.00
N PRO A 43 -10.43 4.71 9.28
CA PRO A 43 -10.78 5.63 8.19
C PRO A 43 -11.31 6.99 8.70
N MET A 44 -10.87 8.07 8.04
CA MET A 44 -11.43 9.42 8.13
C MET A 44 -11.72 9.93 6.70
N GLU A 45 -12.18 11.17 6.51
CA GLU A 45 -12.58 11.66 5.17
C GLU A 45 -11.42 11.62 4.14
N ASP A 46 -10.22 11.96 4.60
CA ASP A 46 -8.97 11.88 3.84
C ASP A 46 -8.70 10.47 3.27
N ALA A 47 -9.28 9.43 3.88
CA ALA A 47 -9.15 8.06 3.40
C ALA A 47 -9.66 7.88 1.96
N TYR A 48 -10.79 8.50 1.66
CA TYR A 48 -11.42 8.39 0.35
C TYR A 48 -10.69 9.24 -0.69
N LEU A 49 -10.10 10.37 -0.28
CA LEU A 49 -9.20 11.16 -1.12
C LEU A 49 -7.92 10.38 -1.45
N GLY A 50 -7.37 9.66 -0.47
CA GLY A 50 -6.24 8.75 -0.64
C GLY A 50 -6.55 7.63 -1.64
N LYS A 51 -7.73 6.99 -1.54
CA LYS A 51 -8.16 5.96 -2.50
C LYS A 51 -8.34 6.49 -3.92
N ALA A 52 -8.92 7.68 -4.09
CA ALA A 52 -9.00 8.29 -5.41
C ALA A 52 -7.60 8.55 -5.99
N THR A 53 -6.70 9.09 -5.16
CA THR A 53 -5.30 9.38 -5.53
C THR A 53 -4.58 8.11 -5.98
N GLU A 54 -4.68 7.03 -5.21
CA GLU A 54 -4.15 5.70 -5.57
C GLU A 54 -4.58 5.27 -6.97
N ARG A 55 -5.87 5.32 -7.30
CA ARG A 55 -6.38 4.95 -8.63
C ARG A 55 -5.87 5.87 -9.74
N ILE A 56 -5.76 7.17 -9.47
CA ILE A 56 -5.26 8.17 -10.44
C ILE A 56 -3.78 7.94 -10.77
N PHE A 57 -2.97 7.53 -9.78
CA PHE A 57 -1.53 7.32 -9.97
C PHE A 57 -1.18 5.94 -10.54
N LEU A 58 -2.05 4.93 -10.42
CA LEU A 58 -1.78 3.58 -10.93
C LEU A 58 -1.40 3.55 -12.43
N PRO A 59 -2.09 4.24 -13.36
CA PRO A 59 -1.66 4.30 -14.77
C PRO A 59 -0.26 4.89 -14.96
N LEU A 60 0.12 5.88 -14.16
CA LEU A 60 1.47 6.49 -14.19
C LEU A 60 2.54 5.55 -13.63
N LEU A 61 2.20 4.70 -12.68
CA LEU A 61 3.09 3.65 -12.20
C LEU A 61 3.23 2.56 -13.25
N ARG A 62 2.15 2.14 -13.91
CA ARG A 62 2.19 1.14 -14.99
C ARG A 62 2.98 1.60 -16.22
N SER A 63 3.07 2.90 -16.48
CA SER A 63 3.92 3.40 -17.57
C SER A 63 5.42 3.18 -17.30
N GLN A 64 5.82 3.18 -16.01
CA GLN A 64 7.20 2.92 -15.57
C GLN A 64 7.46 1.43 -15.27
N PHE A 65 6.45 0.75 -14.72
CA PHE A 65 6.48 -0.67 -14.36
C PHE A 65 5.27 -1.37 -15.01
N PRO A 66 5.36 -1.70 -16.32
CA PRO A 66 4.26 -2.33 -17.04
C PRO A 66 3.89 -3.72 -16.48
N GLU A 67 4.74 -4.32 -15.66
CA GLU A 67 4.45 -5.55 -14.93
C GLU A 67 3.44 -5.38 -13.78
N ILE A 68 3.16 -4.16 -13.31
CA ILE A 68 2.20 -3.94 -12.22
C ILE A 68 0.78 -4.23 -12.72
N VAL A 69 0.16 -5.27 -12.17
CA VAL A 69 -1.22 -5.65 -12.44
C VAL A 69 -2.17 -4.78 -11.64
N ASP A 70 -1.93 -4.55 -10.36
CA ASP A 70 -2.71 -3.62 -9.53
C ASP A 70 -1.91 -3.21 -8.30
N MET A 71 -2.42 -2.22 -7.55
CA MET A 71 -1.88 -1.84 -6.25
C MET A 71 -2.99 -1.55 -5.25
N ASN A 72 -2.67 -1.58 -3.96
CA ASN A 72 -3.55 -1.14 -2.89
C ASN A 72 -2.71 -0.47 -1.80
N LEU A 73 -3.13 0.72 -1.40
CA LEU A 73 -2.65 1.51 -0.27
C LEU A 73 -3.72 1.41 0.81
N PRO A 74 -3.78 0.30 1.60
CA PRO A 74 -4.86 0.05 2.54
C PRO A 74 -5.00 1.18 3.55
N VAL A 75 -6.26 1.46 3.93
CA VAL A 75 -6.60 2.54 4.88
C VAL A 75 -6.00 2.25 6.25
N GLU A 76 -6.02 0.98 6.63
CA GLU A 76 -5.41 0.41 7.84
C GLU A 76 -3.88 0.56 7.85
N GLY A 77 -3.29 0.65 6.65
CA GLY A 77 -1.88 0.92 6.43
C GLY A 77 -1.53 2.41 6.35
N VAL A 78 -2.43 3.30 6.81
CA VAL A 78 -2.24 4.75 6.79
C VAL A 78 -1.96 5.26 5.36
N PHE A 79 -2.51 4.57 4.35
CA PHE A 79 -2.28 4.77 2.91
C PHE A 79 -0.84 4.60 2.47
N HIS A 80 0.04 5.52 2.85
CA HIS A 80 1.38 5.55 2.34
C HIS A 80 2.32 4.62 3.10
N ASN A 81 2.05 4.23 4.35
CA ASN A 81 2.97 3.38 5.12
C ASN A 81 3.04 1.93 4.63
N LEU A 82 1.97 1.40 4.05
CA LEU A 82 1.91 0.06 3.45
C LEU A 82 1.43 0.16 2.01
N ALA A 83 2.22 -0.37 1.07
CA ALA A 83 1.79 -0.61 -0.29
C ALA A 83 1.75 -2.11 -0.58
N ILE A 84 0.68 -2.56 -1.21
CA ILE A 84 0.51 -3.93 -1.71
C ILE A 84 0.43 -3.84 -3.23
N VAL A 85 1.23 -4.61 -3.95
CA VAL A 85 1.31 -4.54 -5.41
C VAL A 85 1.26 -5.94 -5.99
N SER A 86 0.34 -6.18 -6.92
CA SER A 86 0.32 -7.41 -7.70
C SER A 86 1.07 -7.21 -9.00
N ILE A 87 1.85 -8.22 -9.41
CA ILE A 87 2.68 -8.16 -10.61
C ILE A 87 2.50 -9.38 -11.52
N ASP A 88 2.69 -9.16 -12.81
CA ASP A 88 2.95 -10.24 -13.77
C ASP A 88 4.43 -10.61 -13.72
N LYS A 89 4.76 -11.60 -12.89
CA LYS A 89 6.14 -12.00 -12.61
C LYS A 89 6.76 -12.78 -13.78
N ARG A 90 7.80 -12.21 -14.39
CA ARG A 90 8.43 -12.76 -15.60
C ARG A 90 9.83 -13.33 -15.40
N TYR A 91 10.54 -12.97 -14.34
CA TYR A 91 11.93 -13.39 -14.10
C TYR A 91 12.32 -13.36 -12.60
N PRO A 92 13.43 -14.03 -12.22
CA PRO A 92 13.95 -14.00 -10.85
C PRO A 92 14.23 -12.60 -10.31
N GLY A 93 13.78 -12.31 -9.09
CA GLY A 93 14.03 -11.01 -8.45
C GLY A 93 13.17 -9.85 -8.99
N HIS A 94 12.18 -10.11 -9.85
CA HIS A 94 11.28 -9.09 -10.39
C HIS A 94 10.54 -8.30 -9.30
N ALA A 95 10.11 -8.99 -8.23
CA ALA A 95 9.49 -8.34 -7.08
C ALA A 95 10.43 -7.34 -6.40
N ARG A 96 11.72 -7.67 -6.24
CA ARG A 96 12.73 -6.76 -5.69
C ARG A 96 12.95 -5.53 -6.59
N LYS A 97 12.95 -5.72 -7.92
CA LYS A 97 13.01 -4.59 -8.89
C LYS A 97 11.85 -3.63 -8.70
N VAL A 98 10.63 -4.16 -8.51
CA VAL A 98 9.44 -3.33 -8.25
C VAL A 98 9.56 -2.62 -6.91
N MET A 99 9.93 -3.31 -5.81
CA MET A 99 10.11 -2.68 -4.49
C MET A 99 11.10 -1.51 -4.53
N LEU A 100 12.29 -1.74 -5.07
CA LEU A 100 13.33 -0.71 -5.20
C LEU A 100 12.89 0.45 -6.10
N GLY A 101 12.17 0.13 -7.18
CA GLY A 101 11.58 1.13 -8.06
C GLY A 101 10.59 2.03 -7.34
N LEU A 102 9.66 1.47 -6.56
CA LEU A 102 8.69 2.25 -5.80
C LEU A 102 9.35 3.13 -4.75
N TRP A 103 10.33 2.60 -4.00
CA TRP A 103 11.08 3.42 -3.04
C TRP A 103 11.91 4.54 -3.67
N GLY A 104 12.22 4.44 -4.97
CA GLY A 104 12.89 5.49 -5.73
C GLY A 104 11.96 6.61 -6.22
N LEU A 105 10.64 6.51 -6.05
CA LEU A 105 9.68 7.40 -6.68
C LEU A 105 8.92 8.29 -5.72
N GLY A 106 9.18 9.60 -5.78
CA GLY A 106 8.33 10.64 -5.20
C GLY A 106 7.83 10.31 -3.79
N GLN A 107 6.51 10.33 -3.59
CA GLN A 107 5.88 10.05 -2.30
C GLN A 107 5.95 8.57 -1.89
N MET A 108 6.13 7.63 -2.82
CA MET A 108 6.32 6.21 -2.50
C MET A 108 7.66 5.95 -1.80
N SER A 109 8.61 6.89 -1.84
CA SER A 109 9.84 6.82 -1.04
C SER A 109 9.58 6.79 0.47
N PHE A 110 8.45 7.34 0.93
CA PHE A 110 8.05 7.29 2.33
C PHE A 110 7.39 5.97 2.74
N THR A 111 6.92 5.16 1.78
CA THR A 111 6.30 3.86 2.07
C THR A 111 7.22 2.95 2.83
N LYS A 112 6.83 2.57 4.05
CA LYS A 112 7.65 1.75 4.95
C LYS A 112 7.68 0.30 4.54
N VAL A 113 6.52 -0.25 4.19
CA VAL A 113 6.35 -1.66 3.86
C VAL A 113 5.79 -1.80 2.45
N VAL A 114 6.43 -2.62 1.62
CA VAL A 114 5.94 -3.00 0.29
C VAL A 114 5.76 -4.51 0.25
N ILE A 115 4.52 -4.96 0.00
CA ILE A 115 4.21 -6.37 -0.24
C ILE A 115 4.01 -6.55 -1.73
N VAL A 116 4.75 -7.48 -2.34
CA VAL A 116 4.59 -7.82 -3.75
C VAL A 116 4.00 -9.22 -3.85
N VAL A 117 2.87 -9.35 -4.54
CA VAL A 117 2.14 -10.60 -4.79
C VAL A 117 2.04 -10.85 -6.31
N ASP A 118 1.66 -12.05 -6.73
CA ASP A 118 1.40 -12.32 -8.15
C ASP A 118 0.04 -11.74 -8.57
N GLY A 119 -0.17 -11.61 -9.88
CA GLY A 119 -1.43 -11.11 -10.47
C GLY A 119 -2.68 -11.95 -10.19
N ASP A 120 -2.55 -13.14 -9.57
CA ASP A 120 -3.68 -13.97 -9.14
C ASP A 120 -4.26 -13.57 -7.78
N VAL A 121 -3.59 -12.66 -7.06
CA VAL A 121 -4.01 -12.15 -5.75
C VAL A 121 -4.69 -10.81 -5.92
N ASP A 122 -5.95 -10.70 -5.48
CA ASP A 122 -6.63 -9.42 -5.38
C ASP A 122 -6.03 -8.60 -4.24
N VAL A 123 -5.35 -7.51 -4.58
CA VAL A 123 -4.69 -6.61 -3.62
C VAL A 123 -5.68 -5.84 -2.74
N HIS A 124 -6.96 -5.76 -3.14
CA HIS A 124 -8.02 -5.14 -2.35
C HIS A 124 -8.68 -6.13 -1.36
N ASP A 125 -8.42 -7.43 -1.49
CA ASP A 125 -8.83 -8.46 -0.54
C ASP A 125 -7.66 -8.81 0.40
N MET A 126 -7.69 -8.23 1.61
CA MET A 126 -6.65 -8.50 2.61
C MET A 126 -6.58 -9.98 3.02
N GLY A 127 -7.66 -10.75 2.89
CA GLY A 127 -7.65 -12.19 3.13
C GLY A 127 -6.74 -12.91 2.13
N GLN A 128 -6.84 -12.57 0.84
CA GLN A 128 -5.98 -13.12 -0.19
C GLN A 128 -4.52 -12.67 -0.05
N VAL A 129 -4.29 -11.40 0.28
CA VAL A 129 -2.94 -10.87 0.51
C VAL A 129 -2.26 -11.59 1.67
N LEU A 130 -2.95 -11.73 2.81
CA LEU A 130 -2.42 -12.44 3.97
C LEU A 130 -2.21 -13.92 3.69
N TRP A 131 -3.10 -14.56 2.94
CA TRP A 131 -2.89 -15.94 2.46
C TRP A 131 -1.63 -16.05 1.61
N ALA A 132 -1.41 -15.15 0.65
CA ALA A 132 -0.21 -15.15 -0.17
C ALA A 132 1.06 -14.95 0.68
N VAL A 133 1.07 -13.96 1.58
CA VAL A 133 2.20 -13.70 2.49
C VAL A 133 2.50 -14.91 3.37
N THR A 134 1.49 -15.58 3.93
CA THR A 134 1.70 -16.69 4.87
C THR A 134 1.99 -18.03 4.21
N THR A 135 1.73 -18.17 2.90
CA THR A 135 1.93 -19.45 2.17
C THR A 135 3.04 -19.40 1.13
N ARG A 136 3.46 -18.20 0.68
CA ARG A 136 4.41 -18.03 -0.42
C ARG A 136 5.78 -17.52 0.02
N ILE A 137 6.00 -17.26 1.32
CA ILE A 137 7.28 -16.75 1.82
C ILE A 137 8.06 -17.74 2.69
N ASP A 138 9.37 -17.70 2.57
CA ASP A 138 10.34 -18.03 3.60
C ASP A 138 10.91 -16.70 4.13
N PRO A 139 10.61 -16.30 5.39
CA PRO A 139 10.92 -14.95 5.86
C PRO A 139 12.37 -14.52 5.70
N ALA A 140 13.34 -15.42 5.92
CA ALA A 140 14.75 -15.06 5.81
C ALA A 140 15.20 -14.84 4.36
N ARG A 141 14.54 -15.50 3.41
CA ARG A 141 14.84 -15.42 1.97
C ARG A 141 14.11 -14.25 1.29
N ASP A 142 12.85 -14.08 1.66
CA ASP A 142 11.87 -13.31 0.88
C ASP A 142 11.54 -11.94 1.49
N VAL A 143 11.99 -11.67 2.71
CA VAL A 143 11.94 -10.33 3.31
C VAL A 143 13.23 -9.58 3.00
N VAL A 144 13.08 -8.38 2.46
CA VAL A 144 14.17 -7.44 2.20
C VAL A 144 14.08 -6.31 3.23
N LEU A 145 15.19 -6.03 3.92
CA LEU A 145 15.31 -4.88 4.81
C LEU A 145 16.32 -3.89 4.24
N ILE A 146 15.92 -2.62 4.14
CA ILE A 146 16.81 -1.52 3.77
C ILE A 146 16.98 -0.62 5.00
N PRO A 147 18.13 -0.67 5.68
CA PRO A 147 18.42 0.23 6.80
C PRO A 147 18.74 1.64 6.30
N ASN A 148 18.61 2.63 7.17
CA ASN A 148 18.99 4.02 6.93
C ASN A 148 18.32 4.64 5.69
N ALA A 149 17.02 4.41 5.56
CA ALA A 149 16.20 4.91 4.47
C ALA A 149 15.34 6.11 4.92
N PRO A 150 14.99 7.03 4.00
CA PRO A 150 14.16 8.19 4.32
C PRO A 150 12.76 7.76 4.79
N THR A 151 12.26 8.41 5.84
CA THR A 151 10.90 8.23 6.36
C THR A 151 10.18 9.57 6.47
N ASP A 152 8.85 9.50 6.66
CA ASP A 152 8.04 10.69 6.89
C ASP A 152 8.48 11.41 8.18
N THR A 153 8.38 12.74 8.21
CA THR A 153 8.71 13.55 9.40
C THR A 153 7.83 13.21 10.60
N LEU A 154 6.60 12.79 10.35
CA LEU A 154 5.60 12.39 11.35
C LEU A 154 5.72 10.91 11.75
N ASP A 155 6.71 10.19 11.22
CA ASP A 155 7.01 8.83 11.62
C ASP A 155 7.63 8.77 13.02
N HIS A 156 6.78 8.74 14.05
CA HIS A 156 7.17 8.59 15.44
C HIS A 156 7.74 7.20 15.78
N ALA A 157 7.67 6.22 14.87
CA ALA A 157 8.26 4.89 15.07
C ALA A 157 9.73 4.85 14.62
N SER A 158 10.23 5.84 13.86
CA SER A 158 11.64 5.95 13.55
C SER A 158 12.40 6.57 14.72
N SER A 159 13.58 6.01 15.04
CA SER A 159 14.39 6.50 16.16
C SER A 159 15.09 7.83 15.87
N ILE A 160 15.28 8.15 14.59
CA ILE A 160 15.90 9.38 14.11
C ILE A 160 14.87 10.09 13.22
N PRO A 161 14.63 11.41 13.38
CA PRO A 161 13.72 12.14 12.50
C PRO A 161 14.09 11.98 11.03
N ASN A 162 13.10 11.67 10.19
CA ASN A 162 13.23 11.46 8.74
C ASN A 162 14.15 10.29 8.32
N LEU A 163 14.62 9.45 9.26
CA LEU A 163 15.53 8.33 8.97
C LEU A 163 15.09 7.07 9.73
N GLY A 164 14.78 6.02 8.96
CA GLY A 164 14.36 4.74 9.50
C GLY A 164 14.82 3.57 8.62
N SER A 165 13.93 2.60 8.43
CA SER A 165 14.18 1.44 7.57
C SER A 165 12.95 1.11 6.73
N LYS A 166 13.16 0.35 5.65
CA LYS A 166 12.10 -0.17 4.79
C LYS A 166 12.06 -1.69 4.82
N MET A 167 10.87 -2.24 4.67
CA MET A 167 10.63 -3.67 4.56
C MET A 167 9.93 -4.00 3.24
N GLY A 168 10.52 -4.89 2.45
CA GLY A 168 9.90 -5.48 1.27
C GLY A 168 9.55 -6.94 1.56
N ILE A 169 8.37 -7.38 1.16
CA ILE A 169 7.94 -8.78 1.29
C ILE A 169 7.64 -9.31 -0.11
N ASP A 170 8.49 -10.22 -0.60
CA ASP A 170 8.24 -10.94 -1.84
C ASP A 170 7.31 -12.12 -1.54
N ALA A 171 6.01 -11.90 -1.63
CA ALA A 171 4.96 -12.91 -1.50
C ALA A 171 4.55 -13.50 -2.86
N THR A 172 5.42 -13.43 -3.87
CA THR A 172 5.16 -14.07 -5.18
C THR A 172 5.48 -15.57 -5.16
N ILE A 173 4.97 -16.33 -6.13
CA ILE A 173 5.33 -17.73 -6.35
C ILE A 173 6.83 -17.83 -6.65
N LYS A 174 7.52 -18.77 -5.98
CA LYS A 174 8.95 -18.99 -6.19
C LYS A 174 9.18 -19.97 -7.32
N ARG A 175 10.12 -19.61 -8.19
CA ARG A 175 10.41 -20.32 -9.43
C ARG A 175 11.74 -21.08 -9.33
N GLU A 176 11.91 -22.09 -10.18
CA GLU A 176 13.16 -22.86 -10.26
C GLU A 176 14.37 -21.97 -10.58
N ASP A 177 14.18 -20.97 -11.45
CA ASP A 177 15.20 -19.97 -11.82
C ASP A 177 15.54 -18.97 -10.68
N GLU A 178 14.81 -19.01 -9.56
CA GLU A 178 15.14 -18.31 -8.31
C GLU A 178 15.94 -19.20 -7.32
N GLY A 179 16.32 -20.40 -7.74
CA GLY A 179 16.98 -21.39 -6.88
C GLY A 179 16.01 -22.15 -5.98
N PHE A 180 14.70 -22.08 -6.26
CA PHE A 180 13.70 -22.85 -5.53
C PHE A 180 13.61 -24.28 -6.10
N MET A 181 14.25 -25.23 -5.41
CA MET A 181 14.42 -26.62 -5.90
C MET A 181 13.23 -27.55 -5.63
N ARG A 182 12.21 -27.08 -4.90
CA ARG A 182 11.00 -27.88 -4.60
C ARG A 182 9.95 -27.65 -5.66
N GLU A 183 9.10 -28.64 -5.92
CA GLU A 183 7.91 -28.43 -6.72
C GLU A 183 6.98 -27.42 -6.01
N TRP A 184 6.58 -26.36 -6.70
CA TRP A 184 5.61 -25.40 -6.18
C TRP A 184 4.18 -25.93 -6.42
N PRO A 185 3.34 -26.06 -5.37
CA PRO A 185 2.00 -26.60 -5.54
C PRO A 185 1.11 -25.66 -6.34
N ARG A 186 0.19 -26.22 -7.13
CA ARG A 186 -0.82 -25.43 -7.83
C ARG A 186 -1.83 -24.84 -6.84
N VAL A 187 -2.20 -23.58 -7.06
CA VAL A 187 -3.28 -22.94 -6.30
C VAL A 187 -4.60 -23.68 -6.57
N LEU A 188 -5.32 -24.01 -5.50
CA LEU A 188 -6.62 -24.65 -5.60
C LEU A 188 -7.61 -23.67 -6.23
N SER A 189 -8.24 -24.06 -7.35
CA SER A 189 -9.27 -23.28 -8.00
C SER A 189 -10.43 -24.16 -8.47
N MET A 190 -11.65 -23.61 -8.38
CA MET A 190 -12.81 -24.23 -8.98
C MET A 190 -12.71 -24.15 -10.50
N ARG A 191 -13.13 -25.20 -11.21
CA ARG A 191 -13.16 -25.20 -12.68
C ARG A 191 -14.09 -24.09 -13.20
N GLU A 192 -13.70 -23.49 -14.31
CA GLU A 192 -14.38 -22.31 -14.88
C GLU A 192 -15.81 -22.61 -15.35
N ASP A 193 -16.05 -23.82 -15.87
CA ASP A 193 -17.39 -24.29 -16.24
C ASP A 193 -18.33 -24.37 -15.02
N ILE A 194 -17.80 -24.80 -13.88
CA ILE A 194 -18.56 -24.88 -12.63
C ILE A 194 -18.84 -23.49 -12.06
N LYS A 195 -17.87 -22.57 -12.08
CA LYS A 195 -18.08 -21.18 -11.64
C LYS A 195 -19.22 -20.52 -12.42
N LYS A 196 -19.16 -20.57 -13.76
CA LYS A 196 -20.20 -20.02 -14.63
C LYS A 196 -21.57 -20.63 -14.37
N MET A 197 -21.65 -21.95 -14.22
CA MET A 197 -22.90 -22.63 -13.90
C MET A 197 -23.49 -22.16 -12.56
N VAL A 198 -22.65 -21.93 -11.55
CA VAL A 198 -23.08 -21.44 -10.24
C VAL A 198 -23.53 -19.99 -10.33
N ASP A 199 -22.79 -19.13 -11.03
CA ASP A 199 -23.12 -17.72 -11.22
C ASP A 199 -24.46 -17.52 -11.94
N GLU A 200 -24.69 -18.27 -13.02
CA GLU A 200 -25.96 -18.26 -13.78
C GLU A 200 -27.16 -18.66 -12.92
N LYS A 201 -26.94 -19.52 -11.92
CA LYS A 201 -27.97 -20.05 -11.03
C LYS A 201 -28.02 -19.33 -9.69
N TRP A 202 -27.15 -18.35 -9.42
CA TRP A 202 -26.97 -17.76 -8.09
C TRP A 202 -28.28 -17.28 -7.48
N GLY A 203 -29.06 -16.50 -8.24
CA GLY A 203 -30.36 -15.99 -7.81
C GLY A 203 -31.43 -17.08 -7.60
N SER A 204 -31.25 -18.28 -8.15
CA SER A 204 -32.18 -19.41 -7.95
C SER A 204 -31.96 -20.16 -6.64
N TYR A 205 -30.83 -19.93 -5.95
CA TYR A 205 -30.49 -20.66 -4.72
C TYR A 205 -31.15 -20.10 -3.47
N GLY A 206 -31.78 -18.93 -3.54
CA GLY A 206 -32.44 -18.29 -2.39
C GLY A 206 -31.47 -17.84 -1.29
N LEU A 207 -30.23 -17.54 -1.67
CA LEU A 207 -29.15 -16.98 -0.83
C LEU A 207 -28.96 -15.48 -1.11
#